data_AF-A0A2V6Z1T3-F1
#
_entry.id   AF-A0A2V6Z1T3-F1
#
_cell.length_a   1.000
_cell.length_b   1.000
_cell.length_c   1.000
_cell.angle_alpha   90.00
_cell.angle_beta   90.00
_cell.angle_gamma   90.00
#
_symmetry.space_group_name_H-M   'P 1'
#
loop_
_entity.id
_entity.type
_entity.pdbx_description
1 polymer ?
#
loop_
_entity_poly.entity_id
_entity_poly.type
_entity_poly.pdbx_seq_one_letter_code
_entity_poly.pdbx_strand_id
1 'polypeptide(L)'
;MHRLLQDHRVDSDRGPAEPGMNAFEYAAPRTLDEALAVLREHGDEARVIAGGTALVTMMRQRLVRPSYLVSLREIPGLDRIEAANGGVRIGALVTHREVETSPLVRERIPVLAETFHRVASVRIRHMATVGGALAHADPNQDPPVTLIALGARVEIRGAGGRRELPVELFFRDYYESSPEPGEVVIAVVVPQFPAASGAAYVKFLPRTAGSAAYKREMAAVMAGRALTQAWDAARASVRGTR
;
A
#
# COMPACT_ATOMS: atom_id res chain seq x y z
N MET A 1 -18.35 -44.74 -8.50
CA MET A 1 -17.39 -43.62 -8.44
C MET A 1 -16.43 -43.69 -9.63
N HIS A 2 -17.00 -43.68 -10.84
CA HIS A 2 -16.26 -43.64 -12.10
C HIS A 2 -17.25 -43.17 -13.19
N ARG A 3 -16.82 -42.21 -14.03
CA ARG A 3 -17.56 -41.48 -15.08
C ARG A 3 -18.64 -40.50 -14.60
N LEU A 4 -18.34 -39.22 -14.75
CA LEU A 4 -19.25 -38.18 -15.29
C LEU A 4 -18.41 -36.94 -15.62
N LEU A 5 -17.50 -37.09 -16.58
CA LEU A 5 -17.08 -36.02 -17.47
C LEU A 5 -17.86 -36.26 -18.77
N GLN A 6 -18.66 -35.27 -19.17
CA GLN A 6 -19.47 -35.11 -20.40
C GLN A 6 -20.96 -34.87 -20.07
N ASP A 7 -21.29 -33.64 -19.64
CA ASP A 7 -22.37 -32.86 -20.27
C ASP A 7 -22.36 -31.44 -19.68
N HIS A 8 -21.78 -30.48 -20.40
CA HIS A 8 -22.12 -29.07 -20.22
C HIS A 8 -22.51 -28.51 -21.57
N ARG A 9 -23.75 -28.85 -21.95
CA ARG A 9 -24.56 -28.04 -22.85
C ARG A 9 -24.44 -26.57 -22.44
N VAL A 10 -24.17 -25.72 -23.42
CA VAL A 10 -24.18 -24.26 -23.27
C VAL A 10 -25.58 -23.87 -22.81
N ASP A 11 -25.69 -23.54 -21.52
CA ASP A 11 -26.90 -22.97 -20.94
C ASP A 11 -27.08 -21.55 -21.52
N SER A 12 -28.10 -21.39 -22.34
CA SER A 12 -28.39 -20.19 -23.13
C SER A 12 -29.21 -19.15 -22.38
N ASP A 13 -29.24 -19.18 -21.05
CA ASP A 13 -30.09 -18.28 -20.24
C ASP A 13 -29.33 -17.60 -19.10
N ARG A 14 -28.19 -16.97 -19.42
CA ARG A 14 -27.56 -15.99 -18.53
C ARG A 14 -28.26 -14.64 -18.72
N GLY A 15 -28.91 -14.15 -17.66
CA GLY A 15 -29.32 -12.74 -17.54
C GLY A 15 -28.17 -11.78 -17.87
N PRO A 16 -28.44 -10.47 -18.05
CA PRO A 16 -27.48 -9.54 -18.64
C PRO A 16 -26.11 -9.69 -17.96
N ALA A 17 -25.10 -10.06 -18.76
CA ALA A 17 -23.75 -10.27 -18.28
C ALA A 17 -23.32 -9.03 -17.47
N GLU A 18 -22.94 -9.25 -16.21
CA GLU A 18 -22.17 -8.28 -15.42
C GLU A 18 -21.17 -7.60 -16.37
N PRO A 19 -21.22 -6.26 -16.54
CA PRO A 19 -20.44 -5.62 -17.59
C PRO A 19 -18.94 -5.88 -17.34
N GLY A 20 -18.35 -6.81 -18.09
CA GLY A 20 -17.01 -7.33 -17.83
C GLY A 20 -15.93 -6.24 -17.81
N MET A 21 -14.82 -6.54 -17.12
CA MET A 21 -13.58 -5.75 -17.21
C MET A 21 -13.07 -5.72 -18.66
N ASN A 22 -12.33 -4.66 -19.02
CA ASN A 22 -11.67 -4.62 -20.33
C ASN A 22 -10.67 -5.77 -20.47
N ALA A 23 -10.47 -6.24 -21.70
CA ALA A 23 -9.36 -7.15 -21.99
C ALA A 23 -8.04 -6.41 -21.77
N PHE A 24 -7.04 -7.14 -21.27
CA PHE A 24 -5.69 -6.65 -21.06
C PHE A 24 -4.70 -7.79 -21.26
N GLU A 25 -3.48 -7.44 -21.65
CA GLU A 25 -2.33 -8.32 -21.63
C GLU A 25 -1.65 -8.29 -20.26
N TYR A 26 -1.03 -9.41 -19.87
CA TYR A 26 -0.39 -9.55 -18.56
C TYR A 26 1.06 -9.99 -18.73
N ALA A 27 1.98 -9.13 -18.32
CA ALA A 27 3.41 -9.40 -18.29
C ALA A 27 3.84 -9.79 -16.87
N ALA A 28 4.63 -10.87 -16.76
CA ALA A 28 5.24 -11.34 -15.51
C ALA A 28 6.78 -11.31 -15.63
N PRO A 29 7.39 -10.12 -15.67
CA PRO A 29 8.84 -9.97 -15.71
C PRO A 29 9.50 -10.56 -14.46
N ARG A 30 10.73 -11.03 -14.62
CA ARG A 30 11.55 -11.62 -13.54
C ARG A 30 12.63 -10.68 -13.02
N THR A 31 12.84 -9.57 -13.72
CA THR A 31 13.77 -8.52 -13.32
C THR A 31 13.10 -7.15 -13.34
N LEU A 32 13.64 -6.23 -12.56
CA LEU A 32 13.15 -4.85 -12.56
C LEU A 32 13.40 -4.18 -13.92
N ASP A 33 14.51 -4.46 -14.58
CA ASP A 33 14.81 -3.88 -15.88
C ASP A 33 13.86 -4.37 -16.98
N GLU A 34 13.43 -5.64 -16.94
CA GLU A 34 12.35 -6.15 -17.81
C GLU A 34 11.02 -5.43 -17.56
N ALA A 35 10.63 -5.25 -16.29
CA ALA A 35 9.41 -4.52 -15.95
C ALA A 35 9.44 -3.09 -16.47
N LEU A 36 10.56 -2.38 -16.30
CA LEU A 36 10.76 -1.04 -16.81
C LEU A 36 10.75 -0.98 -18.34
N ALA A 37 11.28 -2.00 -19.02
CA ALA A 37 11.24 -2.09 -20.47
C ALA A 37 9.80 -2.14 -20.99
N VAL A 38 8.95 -3.02 -20.42
CA VAL A 38 7.53 -3.15 -20.76
C VAL A 38 6.77 -1.84 -20.46
N LEU A 39 7.02 -1.22 -19.31
CA LEU A 39 6.37 0.05 -18.95
C LEU A 39 6.73 1.19 -19.91
N ARG A 40 7.96 1.24 -20.43
CA ARG A 40 8.35 2.24 -21.45
C ARG A 40 7.75 1.94 -22.82
N GLU A 41 7.71 0.67 -23.20
CA GLU A 41 7.18 0.24 -24.49
C GLU A 41 5.70 0.60 -24.63
N HIS A 42 4.92 0.38 -23.58
CA HIS A 42 3.47 0.57 -23.59
C HIS A 42 3.01 1.88 -22.92
N GLY A 43 3.92 2.65 -22.32
CA GLY A 43 3.65 3.97 -21.75
C GLY A 43 2.40 4.01 -20.85
N ASP A 44 1.51 4.94 -21.13
CA ASP A 44 0.29 5.16 -20.35
C ASP A 44 -0.74 4.03 -20.42
N GLU A 45 -0.62 3.12 -21.39
CA GLU A 45 -1.50 1.96 -21.49
C GLU A 45 -1.10 0.83 -20.53
N ALA A 46 0.12 0.86 -19.99
CA ALA A 46 0.59 -0.08 -19.01
C ALA A 46 0.38 0.42 -17.58
N ARG A 47 0.00 -0.51 -16.70
CA ARG A 47 -0.08 -0.26 -15.25
C ARG A 47 0.61 -1.37 -14.49
N VAL A 48 1.38 -0.97 -13.49
CA VAL A 48 2.01 -1.88 -12.54
C VAL A 48 0.95 -2.57 -11.68
N ILE A 49 1.09 -3.88 -11.46
CA ILE A 49 0.27 -4.64 -10.52
C ILE A 49 1.15 -5.43 -9.54
N ALA A 50 0.74 -5.44 -8.28
CA ALA A 50 1.30 -6.29 -7.24
C ALA A 50 0.16 -7.02 -6.52
N GLY A 51 -0.26 -6.52 -5.36
CA GLY A 51 -1.38 -7.09 -4.59
C GLY A 51 -2.77 -6.98 -5.26
N GLY A 52 -2.93 -6.03 -6.19
CA GLY A 52 -4.15 -5.84 -6.97
C GLY A 52 -5.37 -5.29 -6.22
N THR A 53 -5.29 -5.07 -4.90
CA THR A 53 -6.45 -4.71 -4.05
C THR A 53 -7.15 -3.42 -4.48
N ALA A 54 -6.38 -2.40 -4.88
CA ALA A 54 -6.91 -1.14 -5.41
C ALA A 54 -7.15 -1.23 -6.92
N LEU A 55 -6.12 -1.58 -7.70
CA LEU A 55 -6.15 -1.56 -9.16
C LEU A 55 -7.28 -2.42 -9.75
N VAL A 56 -7.43 -3.67 -9.29
CA VAL A 56 -8.47 -4.57 -9.81
C VAL A 56 -9.87 -4.04 -9.47
N THR A 57 -10.04 -3.41 -8.30
CA THR A 57 -11.31 -2.77 -7.92
C THR A 57 -11.62 -1.60 -8.86
N MET A 58 -10.64 -0.73 -9.13
CA MET A 58 -10.79 0.38 -10.07
C MET A 58 -11.10 -0.09 -11.49
N MET A 59 -10.49 -1.19 -11.94
CA MET A 59 -10.78 -1.80 -13.26
C MET A 59 -12.21 -2.34 -13.33
N ARG A 60 -12.69 -3.03 -12.29
CA ARG A 60 -14.09 -3.52 -12.20
C ARG A 60 -15.09 -2.36 -12.21
N GLN A 61 -14.74 -1.25 -11.55
CA GLN A 61 -15.54 -0.02 -11.54
C GLN A 61 -15.33 0.84 -12.79
N ARG A 62 -14.47 0.41 -13.73
CA ARG A 62 -14.13 1.11 -14.99
C ARG A 62 -13.55 2.52 -14.80
N LEU A 63 -12.98 2.80 -13.63
CA LEU A 63 -12.27 4.03 -13.32
C LEU A 63 -10.89 4.07 -14.01
N VAL A 64 -10.31 2.90 -14.27
CA VAL A 64 -9.09 2.72 -15.06
C VAL A 64 -9.27 1.54 -16.02
N ARG A 65 -8.62 1.61 -17.19
CA ARG A 65 -8.75 0.60 -18.25
C ARG A 65 -7.41 0.36 -18.96
N PRO A 66 -6.39 -0.16 -18.25
CA PRO A 66 -5.09 -0.43 -18.85
C PRO A 66 -5.21 -1.54 -19.91
N SER A 67 -4.50 -1.39 -21.03
CA SER A 67 -4.33 -2.46 -22.03
C SER A 67 -3.28 -3.47 -21.57
N TYR A 68 -2.35 -3.07 -20.70
CA TYR A 68 -1.26 -3.90 -20.19
C TYR A 68 -1.15 -3.84 -18.67
N LEU A 69 -0.99 -5.01 -18.04
CA LEU A 69 -0.64 -5.14 -16.63
C LEU A 69 0.77 -5.70 -16.50
N VAL A 70 1.63 -5.00 -15.75
CA VAL A 70 3.01 -5.42 -15.50
C VAL A 70 3.14 -5.86 -14.05
N SER A 71 3.27 -7.16 -13.83
CA SER A 71 3.37 -7.73 -12.49
C SER A 71 4.77 -7.59 -11.93
N LEU A 72 4.88 -7.11 -10.69
CA LEU A 72 6.16 -7.09 -9.99
C LEU A 72 6.41 -8.35 -9.15
N ARG A 73 5.41 -9.24 -9.03
CA ARG A 73 5.41 -10.30 -8.01
C ARG A 73 6.57 -11.29 -8.12
N GLU A 74 7.11 -11.51 -9.31
CA GLU A 74 8.22 -12.43 -9.56
C GLU A 74 9.61 -11.76 -9.46
N ILE A 75 9.68 -10.46 -9.16
CA ILE A 75 10.94 -9.71 -9.11
C ILE A 75 11.54 -9.83 -7.71
N PRO A 76 12.76 -10.41 -7.57
CA PRO A 76 13.38 -10.61 -6.27
C PRO A 76 13.87 -9.29 -5.66
N GLY A 77 13.92 -9.23 -4.32
CA GLY A 77 14.55 -8.14 -3.58
C GLY A 77 13.66 -6.93 -3.32
N LEU A 78 12.39 -6.97 -3.75
CA LEU A 78 11.38 -5.95 -3.44
C LEU A 78 10.49 -6.35 -2.23
N ASP A 79 10.68 -7.53 -1.67
CA ASP A 79 9.84 -8.20 -0.67
C ASP A 79 10.48 -8.27 0.72
N ARG A 80 11.53 -7.48 0.97
CA ARG A 80 12.33 -7.54 2.21
C ARG A 80 12.08 -6.37 3.15
N ILE A 81 12.15 -6.65 4.44
CA ILE A 81 12.22 -5.67 5.52
C ILE A 81 13.60 -5.77 6.15
N GLU A 82 14.37 -4.69 6.09
CA GLU A 82 15.80 -4.69 6.45
C GLU A 82 16.16 -3.49 7.32
N ALA A 83 17.16 -3.66 8.18
CA ALA A 83 17.76 -2.55 8.92
C ALA A 83 18.53 -1.63 7.95
N ALA A 84 18.35 -0.31 8.04
CA ALA A 84 19.05 0.64 7.18
C ALA A 84 19.45 1.90 7.95
N ASN A 85 20.75 2.14 8.17
CA ASN A 85 21.29 3.34 8.80
C ASN A 85 20.56 3.75 10.10
N GLY A 86 20.35 2.80 11.00
CA GLY A 86 19.58 2.99 12.25
C GLY A 86 18.06 2.99 12.08
N GLY A 87 17.55 3.17 10.85
CA GLY A 87 16.15 3.05 10.47
C GLY A 87 15.78 1.67 9.92
N VAL A 88 14.73 1.62 9.11
CA VAL A 88 14.19 0.42 8.45
C VAL A 88 13.89 0.71 6.99
N ARG A 89 14.38 -0.15 6.10
CA ARG A 89 13.99 -0.24 4.69
C ARG A 89 12.89 -1.27 4.53
N ILE A 90 11.82 -0.92 3.84
CA ILE A 90 10.69 -1.79 3.54
C ILE A 90 10.51 -1.83 2.02
N GLY A 91 10.71 -2.99 1.41
CA GLY A 91 10.54 -3.19 -0.02
C GLY A 91 9.10 -2.98 -0.49
N ALA A 92 8.92 -2.61 -1.76
CA ALA A 92 7.62 -2.27 -2.33
C ALA A 92 6.62 -3.43 -2.37
N LEU A 93 7.08 -4.68 -2.44
CA LEU A 93 6.26 -5.89 -2.44
C LEU A 93 5.97 -6.45 -1.05
N VAL A 94 6.61 -5.90 -0.01
CA VAL A 94 6.27 -6.25 1.37
C VAL A 94 4.77 -5.96 1.58
N THR A 95 4.05 -6.95 2.07
CA THR A 95 2.63 -6.84 2.36
C THR A 95 2.39 -6.03 3.63
N HIS A 96 1.20 -5.45 3.74
CA HIS A 96 0.77 -4.76 4.95
C HIS A 96 0.83 -5.68 6.17
N ARG A 97 0.51 -6.97 5.97
CA ARG A 97 0.60 -7.98 7.03
C ARG A 97 2.04 -8.19 7.50
N GLU A 98 2.99 -8.27 6.58
CA GLU A 98 4.40 -8.44 6.93
C GLU A 98 4.92 -7.24 7.74
N VAL A 99 4.55 -6.01 7.37
CA VAL A 99 4.90 -4.82 8.18
C VAL A 99 4.25 -4.88 9.57
N GLU A 100 2.95 -5.20 9.64
CA GLU A 100 2.18 -5.34 10.89
C GLU A 100 2.82 -6.35 11.86
N THR A 101 3.37 -7.46 11.34
CA THR A 101 3.90 -8.56 12.15
C THR A 101 5.41 -8.61 12.27
N SER A 102 6.14 -7.76 11.54
CA SER A 102 7.61 -7.77 11.54
C SER A 102 8.18 -7.47 12.92
N PRO A 103 9.01 -8.38 13.49
CA PRO A 103 9.71 -8.10 14.75
C PRO A 103 10.56 -6.84 14.67
N LEU A 104 11.28 -6.64 13.55
CA LEU A 104 12.13 -5.48 13.33
C LEU A 104 11.34 -4.16 13.32
N VAL A 105 10.18 -4.15 12.66
CA VAL A 105 9.31 -2.96 12.62
C VAL A 105 8.72 -2.70 14.01
N ARG A 106 8.25 -3.75 14.70
CA ARG A 106 7.70 -3.62 16.06
C ARG A 106 8.71 -3.13 17.07
N GLU A 107 9.98 -3.50 16.91
CA GLU A 107 11.07 -3.05 17.77
C GLU A 107 11.44 -1.59 17.47
N ARG A 108 11.70 -1.27 16.20
CA ARG A 108 12.29 0.03 15.82
C ARG A 108 11.27 1.13 15.57
N ILE A 109 10.08 0.77 15.09
CA ILE A 109 9.04 1.71 14.65
C ILE A 109 7.65 1.17 15.05
N PRO A 110 7.36 1.01 16.35
CA PRO A 110 6.13 0.36 16.81
C PRO A 110 4.84 0.98 16.26
N VAL A 111 4.81 2.31 16.13
CA VAL A 111 3.65 3.05 15.58
C VAL A 111 3.33 2.63 14.15
N LEU A 112 4.33 2.27 13.35
CA LEU A 112 4.11 1.84 11.98
C LEU A 112 3.43 0.47 11.95
N ALA A 113 3.88 -0.47 12.77
CA ALA A 113 3.22 -1.76 12.91
C ALA A 113 1.76 -1.59 13.39
N GLU A 114 1.50 -0.66 14.33
CA GLU A 114 0.15 -0.33 14.78
C GLU A 114 -0.72 0.26 13.66
N THR A 115 -0.20 1.20 12.87
CA THR A 115 -0.90 1.75 11.72
C THR A 115 -1.30 0.64 10.76
N PHE A 116 -0.35 -0.20 10.34
CA PHE A 116 -0.63 -1.31 9.41
C PHE A 116 -1.62 -2.32 10.00
N HIS A 117 -1.62 -2.58 11.32
CA HIS A 117 -2.62 -3.43 11.98
C HIS A 117 -4.07 -2.94 11.79
N ARG A 118 -4.27 -1.63 11.69
CA ARG A 118 -5.59 -0.99 11.58
C ARG A 118 -6.09 -0.84 10.14
N VAL A 119 -5.26 -1.14 9.14
CA VAL A 119 -5.63 -1.04 7.72
C VAL A 119 -6.60 -2.15 7.32
N ALA A 120 -7.81 -1.78 6.93
CA ALA A 120 -8.79 -2.67 6.30
C ALA A 120 -8.97 -4.03 7.04
N SER A 121 -9.33 -5.08 6.31
CA SER A 121 -9.40 -6.44 6.84
C SER A 121 -8.06 -7.16 6.71
N VAL A 122 -7.85 -8.20 7.52
CA VAL A 122 -6.66 -9.07 7.44
C VAL A 122 -6.44 -9.65 6.04
N ARG A 123 -7.53 -10.01 5.31
CA ARG A 123 -7.44 -10.50 3.92
C ARG A 123 -6.86 -9.47 2.97
N ILE A 124 -7.28 -8.21 3.11
CA ILE A 124 -6.70 -7.11 2.33
C ILE A 124 -5.23 -6.93 2.72
N ARG A 125 -4.89 -6.99 4.00
CA ARG A 125 -3.49 -6.82 4.44
C ARG A 125 -2.54 -7.91 3.97
N HIS A 126 -3.02 -9.13 3.73
CA HIS A 126 -2.24 -10.21 3.13
C HIS A 126 -1.95 -10.01 1.64
N MET A 127 -2.75 -9.18 0.95
CA MET A 127 -2.59 -8.94 -0.49
C MET A 127 -1.97 -7.57 -0.76
N ALA A 128 -2.41 -6.53 -0.06
CA ALA A 128 -1.96 -5.15 -0.24
C ALA A 128 -0.47 -5.02 0.08
N THR A 129 0.27 -4.47 -0.87
CA THR A 129 1.72 -4.23 -0.77
C THR A 129 2.00 -2.76 -0.43
N VAL A 130 3.07 -2.47 0.28
CA VAL A 130 3.46 -1.10 0.66
C VAL A 130 3.62 -0.19 -0.56
N GLY A 131 4.31 -0.65 -1.60
CA GLY A 131 4.50 0.13 -2.84
C GLY A 131 3.18 0.37 -3.57
N GLY A 132 2.34 -0.66 -3.67
CA GLY A 132 1.00 -0.53 -4.26
C GLY A 132 0.07 0.40 -3.47
N ALA A 133 0.16 0.45 -2.15
CA ALA A 133 -0.58 1.42 -1.34
C ALA A 133 -0.11 2.84 -1.63
N LEU A 134 1.21 3.10 -1.55
CA LEU A 134 1.78 4.41 -1.88
C LEU A 134 1.39 4.87 -3.28
N ALA A 135 1.63 4.04 -4.30
CA ALA A 135 1.34 4.37 -5.70
C ALA A 135 -0.16 4.57 -5.98
N HIS A 136 -1.06 4.05 -5.13
CA HIS A 136 -2.49 4.33 -5.27
C HIS A 136 -2.84 5.79 -4.97
N ALA A 137 -2.07 6.46 -4.11
CA ALA A 137 -2.24 7.88 -3.77
C ALA A 137 -3.65 8.26 -3.28
N ASP A 138 -4.36 7.33 -2.63
CA ASP A 138 -5.64 7.62 -1.98
C ASP A 138 -5.38 8.33 -0.64
N PRO A 139 -5.83 9.59 -0.46
CA PRO A 139 -5.58 10.36 0.76
C PRO A 139 -6.30 9.81 2.00
N ASN A 140 -7.23 8.85 1.83
CA ASN A 140 -7.90 8.18 2.94
C ASN A 140 -7.10 6.98 3.49
N GLN A 141 -5.90 6.69 2.95
CA GLN A 141 -5.08 5.60 3.43
C GLN A 141 -4.34 5.93 4.75
N ASP A 142 -4.30 4.94 5.64
CA ASP A 142 -3.62 5.07 6.93
C ASP A 142 -2.07 5.10 6.84
N PRO A 143 -1.41 4.25 6.01
CA PRO A 143 0.05 4.20 5.97
C PRO A 143 0.75 5.49 5.52
N PRO A 144 0.31 6.19 4.43
CA PRO A 144 0.92 7.44 3.99
C PRO A 144 1.09 8.48 5.09
N VAL A 145 0.05 8.73 5.89
CA VAL A 145 0.08 9.72 6.99
C VAL A 145 1.15 9.38 8.03
N THR A 146 1.27 8.10 8.39
CA THR A 146 2.30 7.66 9.36
C THR A 146 3.70 7.77 8.78
N LEU A 147 3.88 7.41 7.51
CA LEU A 147 5.16 7.52 6.83
C LEU A 147 5.62 8.97 6.69
N ILE A 148 4.71 9.91 6.39
CA ILE A 148 4.99 11.35 6.38
C ILE A 148 5.44 11.82 7.77
N ALA A 149 4.67 11.51 8.81
CA ALA A 149 4.98 11.94 10.18
C ALA A 149 6.31 11.36 10.72
N LEU A 150 6.73 10.20 10.20
CA LEU A 150 8.01 9.58 10.54
C LEU A 150 9.19 10.09 9.68
N GLY A 151 8.96 11.04 8.76
CA GLY A 151 10.00 11.57 7.88
C GLY A 151 10.54 10.52 6.89
N ALA A 152 9.70 9.58 6.48
CA ALA A 152 10.10 8.51 5.57
C ALA A 152 10.36 9.04 4.14
N ARG A 153 11.17 8.30 3.39
CA ARG A 153 11.53 8.57 1.99
C ARG A 153 11.08 7.42 1.11
N VAL A 154 10.53 7.71 -0.06
CA VAL A 154 10.21 6.70 -1.08
C VAL A 154 11.39 6.59 -2.02
N GLU A 155 11.66 5.36 -2.45
CA GLU A 155 12.61 5.09 -3.50
C GLU A 155 11.93 4.62 -4.75
N ILE A 156 12.36 5.21 -5.86
CA ILE A 156 11.79 4.99 -7.17
C ILE A 156 12.92 4.56 -8.11
N ARG A 157 12.65 3.58 -8.96
CA ARG A 157 13.53 3.18 -10.06
C ARG A 157 12.86 3.53 -11.39
N GLY A 158 13.60 4.20 -12.26
CA GLY A 158 13.25 4.43 -13.66
C GLY A 158 14.42 4.09 -14.57
N ALA A 159 14.30 4.39 -15.88
CA ALA A 159 15.39 4.21 -16.84
C ALA A 159 16.67 4.99 -16.45
N GLY A 160 16.50 6.20 -15.92
CA GLY A 160 17.61 7.09 -15.54
C GLY A 160 18.35 6.73 -14.26
N GLY A 161 17.97 5.67 -13.56
CA GLY A 161 18.58 5.29 -12.28
C GLY A 161 17.58 5.08 -11.16
N ARG A 162 18.07 5.16 -9.93
CA ARG A 162 17.29 5.20 -8.70
C ARG A 162 17.24 6.63 -8.19
N ARG A 163 16.07 7.08 -7.74
CA ARG A 163 15.90 8.40 -7.11
C ARG A 163 15.18 8.35 -5.77
N GLU A 164 15.59 9.29 -4.95
CA GLU A 164 15.16 9.72 -3.62
C GLU A 164 14.01 10.73 -3.56
N LEU A 165 12.95 10.55 -2.77
CA LEU A 165 12.20 11.72 -2.30
C LEU A 165 11.49 11.50 -0.96
N PRO A 166 11.28 12.54 -0.14
CA PRO A 166 10.37 12.47 1.01
C PRO A 166 8.98 11.98 0.60
N VAL A 167 8.34 11.15 1.45
CA VAL A 167 6.97 10.67 1.21
C VAL A 167 5.97 11.84 1.10
N GLU A 168 6.21 12.94 1.80
CA GLU A 168 5.39 14.15 1.71
C GLU A 168 5.37 14.74 0.28
N LEU A 169 6.48 14.65 -0.44
CA LEU A 169 6.59 15.12 -1.82
C LEU A 169 6.20 14.05 -2.85
N PHE A 170 5.87 12.84 -2.40
CA PHE A 170 5.47 11.75 -3.29
C PHE A 170 4.04 11.92 -3.81
N PHE A 171 3.14 12.52 -3.02
CA PHE A 171 1.75 12.76 -3.42
C PHE A 171 1.62 14.17 -3.99
N ARG A 172 1.23 14.28 -5.26
CA ARG A 172 1.12 15.57 -5.96
C ARG A 172 -0.29 16.17 -5.82
N ASP A 173 -1.30 15.32 -5.90
CA ASP A 173 -2.71 15.67 -5.73
C ASP A 173 -3.52 14.39 -5.39
N TYR A 174 -4.85 14.50 -5.33
CA TYR A 174 -5.80 13.41 -5.15
C TYR A 174 -5.59 12.31 -6.21
N TYR A 175 -5.23 11.10 -5.76
CA TYR A 175 -4.93 9.96 -6.65
C TYR A 175 -3.77 10.21 -7.63
N GLU A 176 -2.94 11.23 -7.40
CA GLU A 176 -1.79 11.58 -8.22
C GLU A 176 -0.49 11.46 -7.41
N SER A 177 0.48 10.70 -7.95
CA SER A 177 1.78 10.49 -7.31
C SER A 177 2.94 10.88 -8.23
N SER A 178 4.13 11.01 -7.63
CA SER A 178 5.35 11.45 -8.31
C SER A 178 5.97 10.52 -9.36
N PRO A 179 5.77 9.18 -9.39
CA PRO A 179 6.38 8.36 -10.43
C PRO A 179 5.96 8.81 -11.83
N GLU A 180 6.95 9.04 -12.69
CA GLU A 180 6.75 9.33 -14.10
C GLU A 180 6.50 8.03 -14.90
N PRO A 181 6.02 8.10 -16.15
CA PRO A 181 5.89 6.93 -17.00
C PRO A 181 7.19 6.12 -17.08
N GLY A 182 7.10 4.81 -16.85
CA GLY A 182 8.28 3.93 -16.80
C GLY A 182 9.05 3.98 -15.48
N GLU A 183 8.49 4.54 -14.41
CA GLU A 183 9.04 4.46 -13.06
C GLU A 183 8.24 3.54 -12.14
N VAL A 184 8.93 2.95 -11.17
CA VAL A 184 8.37 2.00 -10.20
C VAL A 184 8.85 2.33 -8.79
N VAL A 185 7.93 2.35 -7.82
CA VAL A 185 8.26 2.39 -6.39
C VAL A 185 8.92 1.06 -6.02
N ILE A 186 10.14 1.11 -5.48
CA ILE A 186 10.92 -0.08 -5.10
C ILE A 186 11.02 -0.30 -3.59
N ALA A 187 10.91 0.77 -2.79
CA ALA A 187 10.93 0.69 -1.34
C ALA A 187 10.45 2.00 -0.69
N VAL A 188 10.20 1.92 0.62
CA VAL A 188 10.15 3.06 1.53
C VAL A 188 11.22 2.89 2.61
N VAL A 189 11.92 3.96 2.95
CA VAL A 189 12.93 4.00 4.00
C VAL A 189 12.44 4.91 5.11
N VAL A 190 12.28 4.34 6.29
CA VAL A 190 11.90 5.08 7.49
C VAL A 190 13.17 5.31 8.32
N PRO A 191 13.55 6.58 8.60
CA PRO A 191 14.78 6.88 9.31
C PRO A 191 14.73 6.41 10.76
N GLN A 192 15.89 6.41 11.42
CA GLN A 192 15.93 6.21 12.87
C GLN A 192 15.17 7.33 13.56
N PHE A 193 14.24 6.97 14.45
CA PHE A 193 13.54 7.94 15.26
C PHE A 193 14.49 8.47 16.36
N PRO A 194 14.56 9.79 16.60
CA PRO A 194 15.47 10.33 17.60
C PRO A 194 15.23 9.71 18.98
N ALA A 195 16.31 9.47 19.73
CA ALA A 195 16.21 8.93 21.08
C ALA A 195 15.26 9.76 21.96
N ALA A 196 14.56 9.08 22.87
CA ALA A 196 13.53 9.67 23.74
C ALA A 196 12.38 10.37 23.00
N SER A 197 12.02 9.88 21.81
CA SER A 197 10.84 10.32 21.07
C SER A 197 9.74 9.26 21.08
N GLY A 198 8.49 9.71 21.09
CA GLY A 198 7.31 8.84 21.00
C GLY A 198 6.49 9.15 19.74
N ALA A 199 5.73 8.16 19.29
CA ALA A 199 4.74 8.36 18.23
C ALA A 199 3.46 7.57 18.53
N ALA A 200 2.32 8.12 18.15
CA ALA A 200 1.02 7.48 18.30
C ALA A 200 0.19 7.67 17.04
N TYR A 201 -0.53 6.63 16.63
CA TYR A 201 -1.48 6.65 15.53
C TYR A 201 -2.90 6.57 16.08
N VAL A 202 -3.74 7.55 15.75
CA VAL A 202 -5.14 7.60 16.18
C VAL A 202 -6.03 7.74 14.96
N LYS A 203 -6.96 6.79 14.80
CA LYS A 203 -7.97 6.78 13.73
C LYS A 203 -9.33 7.17 14.28
N PHE A 204 -9.92 8.21 13.70
CA PHE A 204 -11.29 8.62 13.96
C PHE A 204 -12.21 8.01 12.91
N LEU A 205 -13.18 7.21 13.38
CA LEU A 205 -14.22 6.62 12.56
C LEU A 205 -15.55 7.28 12.92
N PRO A 206 -16.35 7.76 11.94
CA PRO A 206 -17.68 8.26 12.23
C PRO A 206 -18.54 7.14 12.85
N ARG A 207 -19.31 7.47 13.90
CA ARG A 207 -20.20 6.53 14.62
C ARG A 207 -21.50 6.20 13.88
N THR A 208 -21.57 6.41 12.57
CA THR A 208 -22.78 6.10 11.80
C THR A 208 -22.89 4.60 11.57
N ALA A 209 -23.71 3.97 12.40
CA ALA A 209 -24.27 2.65 12.15
C ALA A 209 -24.96 2.66 10.78
N GLY A 210 -24.48 1.85 9.84
CA GLY A 210 -25.34 1.32 8.78
C GLY A 210 -25.26 1.89 7.36
N SER A 211 -24.36 2.80 6.98
CA SER A 211 -24.22 3.17 5.56
C SER A 211 -22.77 3.36 5.11
N ALA A 212 -22.38 2.60 4.08
CA ALA A 212 -21.04 2.58 3.50
C ALA A 212 -20.69 3.84 2.68
N ALA A 213 -21.51 4.89 2.72
CA ALA A 213 -21.46 5.97 1.74
C ALA A 213 -20.65 7.20 2.18
N TYR A 214 -20.26 7.34 3.45
CA TYR A 214 -19.48 8.51 3.88
C TYR A 214 -18.58 8.19 5.08
N LYS A 215 -17.48 7.46 4.83
CA LYS A 215 -16.40 7.30 5.80
C LYS A 215 -15.35 8.37 5.54
N ARG A 216 -15.50 9.55 6.13
CA ARG A 216 -14.35 10.45 6.32
C ARG A 216 -13.54 9.86 7.47
N GLU A 217 -12.51 9.10 7.13
CA GLU A 217 -11.57 8.55 8.11
C GLU A 217 -10.45 9.57 8.29
N MET A 218 -10.27 10.07 9.51
CA MET A 218 -9.16 10.97 9.82
C MET A 218 -8.15 10.24 10.68
N ALA A 219 -6.90 10.23 10.24
CA ALA A 219 -5.78 9.73 11.00
C ALA A 219 -4.92 10.90 11.48
N ALA A 220 -4.61 10.92 12.76
CA ALA A 220 -3.61 11.82 13.31
C ALA A 220 -2.41 10.99 13.76
N VAL A 221 -1.22 11.43 13.37
CA VAL A 221 0.04 10.90 13.90
C VAL A 221 0.77 12.04 14.57
N MET A 222 1.04 11.84 15.86
CA MET A 222 1.85 12.76 16.64
C MET A 222 3.23 12.12 16.80
N ALA A 223 4.30 12.84 16.46
CA ALA A 223 5.68 12.39 16.53
C ALA A 223 6.55 13.46 17.21
N GLY A 224 7.35 13.09 18.22
CA GLY A 224 8.25 14.05 18.89
C GLY A 224 8.71 13.68 20.31
N ARG A 225 9.68 14.44 20.84
CA ARG A 225 10.29 14.24 22.18
C ARG A 225 9.32 14.49 23.34
N ALA A 226 8.33 15.36 23.16
CA ALA A 226 7.37 15.74 24.21
C ALA A 226 6.16 14.77 24.32
N LEU A 227 6.01 13.84 23.37
CA LEU A 227 4.85 12.96 23.32
C LEU A 227 4.85 11.90 24.40
N THR A 228 6.01 11.42 24.86
CA THR A 228 6.05 10.39 25.90
C THR A 228 5.41 10.87 27.21
N GLN A 229 5.73 12.09 27.66
CA GLN A 229 5.15 12.68 28.87
C GLN A 229 3.67 13.03 28.70
N ALA A 230 3.29 13.60 27.54
CA ALA A 230 1.89 13.91 27.25
C ALA A 230 1.02 12.64 27.10
N TRP A 231 1.58 11.57 26.54
CA TRP A 231 0.92 10.29 26.36
C TRP A 231 0.74 9.51 27.66
N ASP A 232 1.75 9.51 28.55
CA ASP A 232 1.61 8.90 29.88
C ASP A 232 0.58 9.65 30.74
N ALA A 233 0.55 10.99 30.65
CA ALA A 233 -0.48 11.81 31.29
C ALA A 233 -1.89 11.53 30.72
N ALA A 234 -2.03 11.42 29.40
CA ALA A 234 -3.30 11.11 28.75
C ALA A 234 -3.78 9.66 29.06
N ARG A 235 -2.87 8.68 29.09
CA ARG A 235 -3.20 7.30 29.49
C ARG A 235 -3.64 7.21 30.94
N ALA A 236 -3.00 7.97 31.84
CA ALA A 236 -3.40 8.05 33.24
C ALA A 236 -4.81 8.67 33.38
N SER A 237 -5.12 9.71 32.59
CA SER A 237 -6.44 10.35 32.62
C SER A 237 -7.57 9.44 32.11
N VAL A 238 -7.32 8.58 31.12
CA VAL A 238 -8.32 7.64 30.58
C VAL A 238 -8.55 6.44 31.51
N ARG A 239 -7.57 6.05 32.34
CA ARG A 239 -7.73 4.97 33.33
C ARG A 239 -8.35 5.44 34.66
N GLY A 240 -8.42 6.75 34.91
CA GLY A 240 -8.91 7.34 36.16
C GLY A 240 -10.43 7.55 36.28
N THR A 241 -11.23 7.14 35.28
CA THR A 241 -12.71 7.27 35.29
C THR A 241 -13.42 5.93 35.49
N ARG A 242 -13.09 5.21 36.57
CA ARG A 242 -13.95 4.15 37.10
C ARG A 242 -14.22 4.37 38.57
#